data_AF-A0A3D3DWU3-F1
#
_entry.id   AF-A0A3D3DWU3-F1
#
_cell.length_a   1.000
_cell.length_b   1.000
_cell.length_c   1.000
_cell.angle_alpha   90.00
_cell.angle_beta   90.00
_cell.angle_gamma   90.00
#
_symmetry.space_group_name_H-M   'P 1'
#
loop_
_entity.id
_entity.type
_entity.pdbx_description
1 polymer ?
#
loop_
_entity_poly.entity_id
_entity_poly.type
_entity_poly.pdbx_seq_one_letter_code
_entity_poly.pdbx_strand_id
1 'polypeptide(L)' 'MAVPKRRTSKMKQKMRRGANRWRAPKLKTCPECESRVPSHIACPHCGT' A
#
# COMPACT_ATOMS: atom_id res chain seq x y z
N MET A 1 10.84 -31.32 -12.66
CA MET A 1 10.17 -30.05 -12.33
C MET A 1 9.86 -30.01 -10.83
N ALA A 2 10.04 -28.88 -10.17
CA ALA A 2 9.72 -28.75 -8.74
C ALA A 2 8.21 -28.63 -8.54
N VAL A 3 7.58 -29.66 -7.98
CA VAL A 3 6.14 -29.67 -7.65
C VAL A 3 5.93 -29.61 -6.13
N PRO A 4 4.90 -28.90 -5.64
CA PRO A 4 4.55 -28.92 -4.23
C PRO A 4 4.18 -30.33 -3.78
N LYS A 5 4.88 -30.86 -2.77
CA LYS A 5 4.58 -32.20 -2.22
C LYS A 5 3.23 -32.28 -1.49
N ARG A 6 2.78 -31.18 -0.89
CA ARG A 6 1.54 -31.10 -0.09
C ARG A 6 0.87 -29.73 -0.22
N ARG A 7 -0.45 -29.69 -0.01
CA ARG A 7 -1.21 -28.45 0.12
C ARG A 7 -0.76 -27.69 1.37
N THR A 8 -0.53 -26.38 1.24
CA THR A 8 -0.22 -25.52 2.40
C THR A 8 -1.43 -25.37 3.31
N SER A 9 -1.24 -25.47 4.63
CA SER A 9 -2.33 -25.30 5.61
C SER A 9 -2.91 -23.88 5.59
N LYS A 10 -4.16 -23.74 6.04
CA LYS A 10 -4.86 -22.44 6.15
C LYS A 10 -4.04 -21.43 6.97
N MET A 11 -3.44 -21.88 8.07
CA MET A 11 -2.59 -21.06 8.94
C MET A 11 -1.35 -20.55 8.19
N LYS A 12 -0.58 -21.44 7.55
CA LYS A 12 0.64 -21.06 6.82
C LYS A 12 0.34 -20.11 5.67
N GLN A 13 -0.79 -20.31 4.97
CA GLN A 13 -1.23 -19.41 3.90
C GLN A 13 -1.57 -18.01 4.43
N LYS A 14 -2.33 -17.91 5.53
CA LYS A 14 -2.69 -16.62 6.16
C LYS A 14 -1.47 -15.88 6.69
N MET A 15 -0.57 -16.59 7.37
CA MET A 15 0.69 -16.02 7.88
C MET A 15 1.54 -15.41 6.75
N ARG A 16 1.68 -16.14 5.62
CA ARG A 16 2.39 -15.63 4.44
C ARG A 16 1.73 -14.39 3.85
N ARG A 17 0.39 -14.36 3.76
CA ARG A 17 -0.36 -13.21 3.22
C ARG A 17 -0.31 -11.98 4.14
N GLY A 18 -0.16 -12.17 5.45
CA GLY A 18 -0.14 -11.07 6.44
C GLY A 18 1.03 -10.08 6.29
N ALA A 19 2.13 -10.49 5.64
CA ALA A 19 3.22 -9.59 5.28
C ALA A 19 2.79 -8.58 4.21
N ASN A 20 1.94 -8.99 3.27
CA ASN A 20 1.48 -8.19 2.14
C ASN A 20 0.18 -7.43 2.46
N ARG A 21 0.06 -6.92 3.69
CA ARG A 21 -1.12 -6.16 4.10
C ARG A 21 -1.07 -4.76 3.47
N TRP A 22 -2.24 -4.28 3.03
CA TRP A 22 -2.36 -2.91 2.54
C TRP A 22 -2.12 -1.91 3.69
N ARG A 23 -1.48 -0.79 3.37
CA ARG A 23 -1.26 0.34 4.29
C ARG A 23 -1.74 1.60 3.62
N ALA A 24 -2.42 2.46 4.38
CA ALA A 24 -2.87 3.74 3.88
C ALA A 24 -1.68 4.62 3.46
N PRO A 25 -1.79 5.35 2.33
CA PRO A 25 -0.77 6.30 1.93
C PRO A 25 -0.72 7.46 2.93
N LYS A 26 0.50 7.94 3.21
CA LYS A 26 0.72 9.12 4.04
C LYS A 26 0.53 10.36 3.18
N LEU A 27 -0.61 11.03 3.34
CA LEU A 27 -0.93 12.28 2.64
C LEU A 27 -0.66 13.48 3.56
N LYS A 28 -0.18 14.58 2.98
CA LYS A 28 -0.02 15.88 3.63
C LYS A 28 -1.10 16.83 3.11
N THR A 29 -1.42 17.85 3.89
CA THR A 29 -2.30 18.93 3.47
C THR A 29 -1.53 19.95 2.64
N CYS A 30 -2.07 20.34 1.48
CA CYS A 30 -1.52 21.42 0.67
C CYS A 30 -1.77 22.78 1.37
N PRO A 31 -0.77 23.67 1.48
CA PRO A 31 -0.95 24.98 2.10
C PRO A 31 -1.81 25.95 1.29
N GLU A 32 -1.91 25.78 -0.04
CA GLU A 32 -2.62 26.72 -0.90
C GLU A 32 -4.09 26.37 -1.10
N CYS A 33 -4.40 25.07 -1.20
CA CYS A 33 -5.74 24.61 -1.55
C CYS A 33 -6.32 23.54 -0.59
N GLU A 34 -5.70 23.33 0.58
CA GLU A 34 -6.10 22.42 1.68
C GLU A 34 -6.36 20.95 1.30
N SER A 35 -6.08 20.57 0.05
CA SER A 35 -6.26 19.22 -0.46
C SER A 35 -5.22 18.25 0.11
N ARG A 36 -5.57 16.96 0.14
CA ARG A 36 -4.66 15.90 0.61
C ARG A 36 -3.80 15.41 -0.54
N VAL A 37 -2.50 15.71 -0.49
CA VAL A 37 -1.53 15.43 -1.55
C VAL A 37 -0.48 14.44 -1.03
N PRO A 38 -0.02 13.49 -1.86
CA PRO A 38 1.14 12.68 -1.52
C PRO A 38 2.39 13.55 -1.31
N SER A 39 3.28 13.09 -0.43
CA SER A 39 4.53 13.82 -0.18
C SER A 39 5.43 13.78 -1.42
N HIS A 40 6.15 14.89 -1.70
CA HIS A 40 7.08 15.05 -2.83
C HIS A 40 6.44 15.02 -4.22
N ILE A 41 5.14 15.30 -4.32
CA ILE A 41 4.40 15.42 -5.58
C ILE A 41 3.75 16.80 -5.60
N ALA A 42 3.83 17.49 -6.74
CA ALA A 42 3.14 18.75 -6.97
C ALA A 42 1.62 18.56 -6.84
N CYS A 43 0.93 19.53 -6.25
CA CYS A 43 -0.50 19.45 -6.05
C CYS A 43 -1.23 19.48 -7.41
N PRO A 44 -2.04 18.46 -7.74
CA PRO A 44 -2.76 18.43 -9.02
C PRO A 44 -3.87 19.49 -9.11
N HIS A 45 -4.28 20.07 -7.98
CA HIS A 45 -5.32 21.09 -7.93
C HIS A 45 -4.78 22.51 -8.09
N CYS A 46 -3.66 22.83 -7.44
CA CYS A 46 -3.11 24.18 -7.44
C CYS A 46 -1.92 24.37 -8.42
N GLY A 47 -1.39 23.29 -9.02
CA GLY A 47 -0.42 23.36 -10.11
C GLY A 47 1.05 23.56 -9.69
N THR A 48 1.30 23.68 -8.38
CA THR A 48 2.62 23.82 -7.73
C THR A 48 2.95 22.61 -6.87
#